data_AF-A0AAE0GDZ5-F1
#
_entry.id   AF-A0AAE0GDZ5-F1
#
_cell.length_a   1.000
_cell.length_b   1.000
_cell.length_c   1.000
_cell.angle_alpha   90.00
_cell.angle_beta   90.00
_cell.angle_gamma   90.00
#
_symmetry.space_group_name_H-M   'P 1'
#
loop_
_entity.id
_entity.type
_entity.pdbx_description
1 polymer ?
#
loop_
_entity_poly.entity_id
_entity_poly.type
_entity_poly.pdbx_seq_one_letter_code
_entity_poly.pdbx_strand_id
1 'polypeptide(L)'
;MAMIRVLQLVRLSLRANTGNSWLVSGQISGGLTRFNIATRCSTFYSTSSTLEIDTLKVKKLTPHIGAELMGFNLSKPLTQVHLDSLYQALMDHQVIFLRDQELTPEAHLSLAKSFGEPEPPHPLYDKIESCPQVTVIATGPENPPDADTWHTDVTWKAEPAFASVLHSRIIPPVGGDTLWASMTAAYDALPQGIKADIADLRAVHDMSDFRNNFTVGEPDGAATKLNAAHMSMGSAIHPLVKHHPHTKKPYLYCNPGFTVHVVGLSSIASRRLLAYLFDHMNQPEFQVRFKWTENTVAVWDNRCTMHYAIADYLPHERKIHRVTIINDRRARDIPPNIKDGR
;
A
#
# COMPACT_ATOMS: atom_id res chain seq x y z
N MET A 1 20.82 -37.01 -41.75
CA MET A 1 21.29 -35.72 -42.31
C MET A 1 21.29 -34.70 -41.18
N ALA A 2 22.45 -34.55 -40.54
CA ALA A 2 22.68 -33.63 -39.44
C ALA A 2 22.89 -32.22 -40.02
N MET A 3 22.11 -31.23 -39.58
CA MET A 3 22.36 -29.82 -39.89
C MET A 3 22.98 -29.16 -38.65
N ILE A 4 24.31 -29.08 -38.69
CA ILE A 4 25.15 -28.42 -37.71
C ILE A 4 24.91 -26.92 -37.81
N ARG A 5 24.40 -26.28 -36.75
CA ARG A 5 24.45 -24.82 -36.58
C ARG A 5 25.83 -24.44 -36.07
N VAL A 6 26.64 -23.84 -36.94
CA VAL A 6 27.89 -23.16 -36.55
C VAL A 6 27.52 -21.76 -36.05
N LEU A 7 27.50 -21.56 -34.73
CA LEU A 7 27.53 -20.24 -34.10
C LEU A 7 29.00 -19.80 -34.07
N GLN A 8 29.40 -18.93 -35.00
CA GLN A 8 30.69 -18.24 -34.90
C GLN A 8 30.61 -17.18 -33.79
N LEU A 9 31.48 -17.32 -32.79
CA LEU A 9 31.74 -16.30 -31.79
C LEU A 9 32.29 -15.04 -32.47
N VAL A 10 31.54 -13.93 -32.43
CA VAL A 10 32.12 -12.60 -32.63
C VAL A 10 32.73 -12.17 -31.30
N ARG A 11 34.06 -12.24 -31.18
CA ARG A 11 34.79 -11.60 -30.08
C ARG A 11 34.89 -10.10 -30.38
N LEU A 12 34.05 -9.30 -29.73
CA LEU A 12 34.23 -7.84 -29.67
C LEU A 12 35.28 -7.53 -28.60
N SER A 13 36.46 -7.04 -29.02
CA SER A 13 37.41 -6.42 -28.09
C SER A 13 37.23 -4.91 -28.16
N LEU A 14 36.68 -4.31 -27.11
CA LEU A 14 36.64 -2.86 -26.94
C LEU A 14 37.96 -2.41 -26.30
N ARG A 15 38.76 -1.63 -27.04
CA ARG A 15 39.83 -0.82 -26.44
C ARG A 15 39.40 0.64 -26.50
N ALA A 16 39.34 1.29 -25.34
CA ALA A 16 39.11 2.72 -25.24
C ALA A 16 40.30 3.48 -25.82
N ASN A 17 40.04 4.46 -26.68
CA ASN A 17 41.00 5.52 -26.95
C ASN A 17 40.28 6.87 -26.93
N THR A 18 40.90 7.85 -26.31
CA THR A 18 40.36 9.19 -26.05
C THR A 18 40.16 9.97 -27.34
N GLY A 19 38.93 10.38 -27.63
CA GLY A 19 38.59 11.29 -28.72
C GLY A 19 37.33 10.84 -29.49
N ASN A 20 36.34 11.72 -29.56
CA ASN A 20 35.04 11.50 -30.21
C ASN A 20 35.18 11.13 -31.70
N SER A 21 35.31 9.84 -32.01
CA SER A 21 34.92 9.24 -33.30
C SER A 21 34.91 7.72 -33.18
N TRP A 22 33.83 7.07 -33.62
CA TRP A 22 33.74 5.61 -33.71
C TRP A 22 33.96 5.19 -35.17
N LEU A 23 35.03 4.46 -35.44
CA LEU A 23 35.23 3.74 -36.70
C LEU A 23 34.83 2.28 -36.48
N VAL A 24 33.73 1.86 -37.07
CA VAL A 24 33.37 0.44 -37.16
C VAL A 24 33.94 -0.10 -38.47
N SER A 25 35.07 -0.81 -38.40
CA SER A 25 35.61 -1.55 -39.54
C SER A 25 35.25 -3.03 -39.42
N GLY A 26 34.38 -3.53 -40.30
CA GLY A 26 34.16 -4.95 -40.50
C GLY A 26 34.90 -5.43 -41.74
N GLN A 27 35.78 -6.43 -41.60
CA GLN A 27 36.35 -7.15 -42.73
C GLN A 27 35.38 -8.25 -43.18
N ILE A 28 34.85 -8.11 -44.39
CA ILE A 28 34.21 -9.22 -45.12
C ILE A 28 35.20 -9.62 -46.21
N SER A 29 35.63 -10.89 -46.20
CA SER A 29 36.50 -11.45 -47.21
C SER A 29 35.76 -11.59 -48.55
N GLY A 30 36.10 -10.75 -49.52
CA GLY A 30 35.75 -10.95 -50.94
C GLY A 30 35.21 -9.70 -51.64
N GLY A 31 36.05 -9.08 -52.47
CA GLY A 31 35.61 -8.17 -53.54
C GLY A 31 35.64 -6.67 -53.20
N LEU A 32 36.47 -5.90 -53.91
CA LEU A 32 36.47 -4.45 -53.87
C LEU A 32 35.20 -3.89 -54.53
N THR A 33 34.40 -3.15 -53.77
CA THR A 33 33.48 -2.15 -54.34
C THR A 33 33.47 -0.91 -53.45
N ARG A 34 34.05 0.20 -53.95
CA ARG A 34 33.95 1.52 -53.31
C ARG A 34 32.61 2.14 -53.70
N PHE A 35 31.75 2.43 -52.73
CA PHE A 35 30.59 3.31 -52.91
C PHE A 35 30.85 4.64 -52.21
N ASN A 36 30.87 5.73 -52.98
CA ASN A 36 30.78 7.09 -52.45
C ASN A 36 29.31 7.44 -52.32
N ILE A 37 28.80 7.49 -51.09
CA ILE A 37 27.51 8.12 -50.79
C ILE A 37 27.82 9.45 -50.12
N ALA A 38 27.72 10.53 -50.91
CA ALA A 38 27.72 11.88 -50.41
C ALA A 38 26.31 12.19 -49.89
N THR A 39 26.12 12.18 -48.57
CA THR A 39 24.86 12.61 -47.94
C THR A 39 25.04 14.00 -47.36
N ARG A 40 24.24 14.95 -47.85
CA ARG A 40 24.09 16.31 -47.32
C ARG A 40 23.92 16.27 -45.80
N CYS A 41 24.77 17.01 -45.09
CA CYS A 41 24.61 17.29 -43.67
C CYS A 41 23.49 18.32 -43.52
N SER A 42 22.24 17.87 -43.36
CA SER A 42 21.21 18.68 -42.73
C SER A 42 21.41 18.58 -41.23
N THR A 43 21.71 19.72 -40.60
CA THR A 43 21.82 19.90 -39.16
C THR A 43 20.47 19.56 -38.52
N PHE A 44 20.27 18.29 -38.18
CA PHE A 44 19.27 17.92 -37.19
C PHE A 44 19.80 18.39 -35.85
N TYR A 45 19.14 19.40 -35.27
CA TYR A 45 19.23 19.64 -33.84
C TYR A 45 18.72 18.37 -33.15
N SER A 46 19.63 17.45 -32.85
CA SER A 46 19.39 16.43 -31.84
C SER A 46 19.31 17.19 -30.53
N THR A 47 18.10 17.54 -30.12
CA THR A 47 17.80 17.67 -28.71
C THR A 47 18.08 16.30 -28.11
N SER A 48 19.32 16.10 -27.65
CA SER A 48 19.63 15.07 -26.68
C SER A 48 18.92 15.48 -25.39
N SER A 49 17.60 15.29 -25.36
CA SER A 49 16.93 15.05 -24.11
C SER A 49 17.48 13.71 -23.65
N THR A 50 18.51 13.76 -22.82
CA THR A 50 18.75 12.69 -21.88
C THR A 50 17.41 12.46 -21.18
N LEU A 51 16.70 11.41 -21.59
CA LEU A 51 15.65 10.82 -20.79
C LEU A 51 16.36 10.42 -19.51
N GLU A 52 16.37 11.32 -18.52
CA GLU A 52 16.60 10.94 -17.14
C GLU A 52 15.52 9.90 -16.86
N ILE A 53 15.89 8.63 -16.97
CA ILE A 53 15.10 7.57 -16.40
C ILE A 53 15.20 7.84 -14.91
N ASP A 54 14.18 8.48 -14.35
CA ASP A 54 13.94 8.64 -12.93
C ASP A 54 13.93 7.23 -12.30
N THR A 55 15.13 6.71 -12.00
CA THR A 55 15.28 5.38 -11.41
C THR A 55 14.74 5.45 -10.00
N LEU A 56 13.65 4.74 -9.74
CA LEU A 56 13.08 4.59 -8.40
C LEU A 56 14.15 4.06 -7.45
N LYS A 57 14.43 4.82 -6.39
CA LYS A 57 15.29 4.40 -5.28
C LYS A 57 14.39 3.97 -4.13
N VAL A 58 14.65 2.77 -3.61
CA VAL A 58 13.88 2.18 -2.51
C VAL A 58 14.76 2.08 -1.28
N LYS A 59 14.36 2.73 -0.19
CA LYS A 59 15.00 2.61 1.12
C LYS A 59 14.07 1.83 2.04
N LYS A 60 14.38 0.57 2.31
CA LYS A 60 13.68 -0.23 3.31
C LYS A 60 13.82 0.43 4.69
N LEU A 61 12.72 0.50 5.43
CA LEU A 61 12.69 1.05 6.78
C LEU A 61 12.89 -0.04 7.83
N THR A 62 12.38 -1.25 7.58
CA THR A 62 12.54 -2.41 8.46
C THR A 62 12.73 -3.69 7.62
N PRO A 63 13.06 -4.83 8.25
CA PRO A 63 13.20 -6.10 7.54
C PRO A 63 11.90 -6.61 6.88
N HIS A 64 10.73 -6.32 7.47
CA HIS A 64 9.46 -6.95 7.09
C HIS A 64 8.45 -5.99 6.44
N ILE A 65 8.51 -4.69 6.74
CA ILE A 65 7.50 -3.72 6.32
C ILE A 65 8.07 -2.30 6.20
N GLY A 66 7.53 -1.52 5.27
CA GLY A 66 7.85 -0.11 5.12
C GLY A 66 9.04 0.16 4.21
N ALA A 67 8.83 1.03 3.23
CA ALA A 67 9.90 1.60 2.44
C ALA A 67 9.64 3.08 2.10
N GLU A 68 10.69 3.89 2.14
CA GLU A 68 10.70 5.23 1.54
C GLU A 68 11.12 5.12 0.07
N LEU A 69 10.31 5.68 -0.82
CA LEU A 69 10.54 5.74 -2.25
C LEU A 69 11.00 7.15 -2.65
N MET A 70 12.05 7.21 -3.45
CA MET A 70 12.66 8.46 -3.93
C MET A 70 12.94 8.39 -5.43
N GLY A 71 13.15 9.54 -6.06
CA GLY A 71 13.59 9.63 -7.45
C GLY A 71 12.48 9.90 -8.46
N PHE A 72 11.24 10.15 -8.03
CA PHE A 72 10.20 10.75 -8.88
C PHE A 72 9.26 11.63 -8.06
N ASN A 73 8.54 12.52 -8.75
CA ASN A 73 7.59 13.45 -8.16
C ASN A 73 6.16 13.14 -8.64
N LEU A 74 5.29 12.81 -7.70
CA LEU A 74 3.88 12.46 -7.90
C LEU A 74 3.03 13.63 -8.43
N SER A 75 3.51 14.87 -8.31
CA SER A 75 2.83 16.05 -8.87
C SER A 75 3.05 16.21 -10.39
N LYS A 76 3.98 15.45 -10.97
CA LYS A 76 4.24 15.40 -12.41
C LYS A 76 3.49 14.23 -13.07
N PRO A 77 3.26 14.27 -14.39
CA PRO A 77 2.69 13.14 -15.12
C PRO A 77 3.48 11.84 -14.88
N LEU A 78 2.78 10.80 -14.42
CA LEU A 78 3.38 9.49 -14.16
C LEU A 78 3.32 8.61 -15.40
N THR A 79 4.44 8.00 -15.76
CA THR A 79 4.50 6.98 -16.81
C THR A 79 3.98 5.64 -16.28
N GLN A 80 3.65 4.71 -17.17
CA GLN A 80 3.26 3.36 -16.76
C GLN A 80 4.36 2.68 -15.92
N VAL A 81 5.63 2.92 -16.25
CA VAL A 81 6.79 2.39 -15.48
C VAL A 81 6.79 2.90 -14.04
N HIS A 82 6.45 4.17 -13.81
CA HIS A 82 6.32 4.71 -12.45
C HIS A 82 5.20 4.02 -11.67
N LEU A 83 4.03 3.86 -12.30
CA LEU A 83 2.88 3.21 -11.69
C LEU A 83 3.14 1.74 -11.36
N ASP A 84 3.84 1.03 -12.24
CA ASP A 84 4.23 -0.37 -12.03
C ASP A 84 5.24 -0.48 -10.89
N SER A 85 6.19 0.43 -10.83
CA SER A 85 7.20 0.46 -9.75
C SER A 85 6.58 0.78 -8.39
N LEU A 86 5.60 1.71 -8.34
CA LEU A 86 4.82 2.01 -7.14
C LEU A 86 4.03 0.80 -6.65
N TYR A 87 3.31 0.13 -7.55
CA TYR A 87 2.53 -1.06 -7.20
C TYR A 87 3.42 -2.19 -6.72
N GLN A 88 4.52 -2.48 -7.41
CA GLN A 88 5.45 -3.52 -7.02
C GLN A 88 6.07 -3.21 -5.64
N ALA A 89 6.49 -1.96 -5.41
CA ALA A 89 7.00 -1.54 -4.11
C ALA A 89 5.95 -1.69 -2.99
N LEU A 90 4.67 -1.41 -3.25
CA LEU A 90 3.59 -1.64 -2.30
C LEU A 90 3.43 -3.15 -2.00
N MET A 91 3.47 -4.02 -3.01
CA MET A 91 3.38 -5.48 -2.80
C MET A 91 4.57 -6.04 -2.01
N ASP A 92 5.77 -5.48 -2.22
CA ASP A 92 7.00 -5.95 -1.58
C ASP A 92 7.18 -5.41 -0.16
N HIS A 93 6.68 -4.20 0.11
CA HIS A 93 6.92 -3.49 1.38
C HIS A 93 5.68 -3.22 2.20
N GLN A 94 4.48 -3.54 1.68
CA GLN A 94 3.16 -3.48 2.31
C GLN A 94 2.68 -2.05 2.67
N VAL A 95 3.59 -1.15 3.01
CA VAL A 95 3.39 0.29 3.11
C VAL A 95 4.60 1.02 2.51
N ILE A 96 4.33 2.04 1.73
CA ILE A 96 5.34 2.87 1.06
C ILE A 96 5.10 4.35 1.35
N PHE A 97 6.20 5.10 1.42
CA PHE A 97 6.21 6.50 1.78
C PHE A 97 6.97 7.33 0.74
N LEU A 98 6.44 8.49 0.39
CA LEU A 98 7.07 9.45 -0.52
C LEU A 98 7.02 10.82 0.14
N ARG A 99 8.18 11.41 0.43
CA ARG A 99 8.29 12.74 1.04
C ARG A 99 8.26 13.83 -0.03
N ASP A 100 7.89 15.04 0.36
CA ASP A 100 7.97 16.26 -0.45
C ASP A 100 7.14 16.19 -1.76
N GLN A 101 5.93 15.64 -1.66
CA GLN A 101 4.98 15.41 -2.74
C GLN A 101 3.82 16.42 -2.66
N GLU A 102 4.00 17.60 -3.25
CA GLU A 102 2.96 18.63 -3.27
C GLU A 102 1.84 18.28 -4.25
N LEU A 103 0.81 17.59 -3.76
CA LEU A 103 -0.34 17.18 -4.57
C LEU A 103 -1.55 18.10 -4.40
N THR A 104 -2.20 18.43 -5.52
CA THR A 104 -3.59 18.92 -5.48
C THR A 104 -4.53 17.76 -5.11
N PRO A 105 -5.74 18.04 -4.61
CA PRO A 105 -6.76 17.00 -4.38
C PRO A 105 -7.02 16.11 -5.61
N GLU A 106 -7.01 16.71 -6.80
CA GLU A 106 -7.23 16.01 -8.07
C GLU A 106 -6.06 15.08 -8.40
N ALA A 107 -4.83 15.53 -8.17
CA ALA A 107 -3.62 14.70 -8.37
C ALA A 107 -3.58 13.54 -7.35
N HIS A 108 -3.95 13.79 -6.09
CA HIS A 108 -4.06 12.76 -5.05
C HIS A 108 -5.12 11.71 -5.40
N LEU A 109 -6.29 12.14 -5.88
CA LEU A 109 -7.33 11.23 -6.35
C LEU A 109 -6.90 10.46 -7.61
N SER A 110 -6.19 11.10 -8.54
CA SER A 110 -5.65 10.47 -9.76
C SER A 110 -4.64 9.37 -9.42
N LEU A 111 -3.75 9.63 -8.44
CA LEU A 111 -2.85 8.61 -7.90
C LEU A 111 -3.62 7.42 -7.35
N ALA A 112 -4.63 7.63 -6.51
CA ALA A 112 -5.45 6.53 -5.98
C ALA A 112 -6.14 5.72 -7.10
N LYS A 113 -6.69 6.40 -8.12
CA LYS A 113 -7.31 5.76 -9.31
C LYS A 113 -6.34 4.89 -10.11
N SER A 114 -5.03 5.11 -9.99
CA SER A 114 -4.03 4.27 -10.65
C SER A 114 -3.89 2.88 -10.02
N PHE A 115 -4.19 2.75 -8.72
CA PHE A 115 -4.19 1.49 -7.98
C PHE A 115 -5.52 0.73 -8.11
N GLY A 116 -6.64 1.45 -8.20
CA GLY A 116 -7.96 0.85 -8.15
C GLY A 116 -9.10 1.86 -8.11
N GLU A 117 -10.32 1.35 -7.94
CA GLU A 117 -11.50 2.19 -7.80
C GLU A 117 -11.56 2.84 -6.41
N PRO A 118 -11.58 4.19 -6.31
CA PRO A 118 -11.71 4.85 -5.03
C PRO A 118 -13.13 4.70 -4.45
N GLU A 119 -13.23 4.67 -3.14
CA GLU A 119 -14.51 4.60 -2.44
C GLU A 119 -15.40 5.81 -2.78
N PRO A 120 -16.73 5.65 -2.81
CA PRO A 120 -17.64 6.79 -2.79
C PRO A 120 -17.37 7.71 -1.60
N PRO A 121 -17.78 8.99 -1.68
CA PRO A 121 -17.60 9.96 -0.60
C PRO A 121 -18.10 9.42 0.75
N HIS A 122 -17.25 9.50 1.79
CA HIS A 122 -17.61 9.02 3.12
C HIS A 122 -18.76 9.85 3.71
N PRO A 123 -19.79 9.22 4.32
CA PRO A 123 -20.97 9.95 4.80
C PRO A 123 -20.71 10.78 6.07
N LEU A 124 -19.72 10.39 6.89
CA LEU A 124 -19.47 10.98 8.22
C LEU A 124 -18.30 11.96 8.31
N TYR A 125 -17.41 11.98 7.31
CA TYR A 125 -16.21 12.83 7.38
C TYR A 125 -16.33 14.00 6.41
N ASP A 126 -15.66 15.10 6.75
CA ASP A 126 -15.49 16.22 5.85
C ASP A 126 -14.80 15.80 4.55
N LYS A 127 -15.19 16.46 3.46
CA LYS A 127 -14.71 16.18 2.11
C LYS A 127 -14.30 17.45 1.42
N ILE A 128 -13.39 17.32 0.46
CA ILE A 128 -13.03 18.43 -0.41
C ILE A 128 -14.13 18.58 -1.46
N GLU A 129 -14.73 19.76 -1.56
CA GLU A 129 -15.86 20.02 -2.46
C GLU A 129 -15.52 19.71 -3.94
N SER A 130 -14.31 20.07 -4.39
CA SER A 130 -13.83 19.76 -5.75
C SER A 130 -13.55 18.27 -5.97
N CYS A 131 -13.26 17.52 -4.89
CA CYS A 131 -12.90 16.11 -4.93
C CYS A 131 -13.56 15.35 -3.76
N PRO A 132 -14.88 15.06 -3.82
CA PRO A 132 -15.64 14.51 -2.70
C PRO A 132 -15.17 13.15 -2.16
N GLN A 133 -14.38 12.41 -2.95
CA GLN A 133 -13.77 11.14 -2.56
C GLN A 133 -12.49 11.32 -1.71
N VAL A 134 -11.99 12.56 -1.61
CA VAL A 134 -10.89 12.92 -0.73
C VAL A 134 -11.48 13.32 0.62
N THR A 135 -11.34 12.42 1.58
CA THR A 135 -11.73 12.64 2.97
C THR A 135 -10.69 13.48 3.71
N VAL A 136 -11.15 14.45 4.49
CA VAL A 136 -10.30 15.26 5.36
C VAL A 136 -10.33 14.68 6.77
N ILE A 137 -9.17 14.22 7.24
CA ILE A 137 -8.97 13.78 8.62
C ILE A 137 -8.25 14.93 9.34
N ALA A 138 -9.01 15.72 10.10
CA ALA A 138 -8.50 16.86 10.85
C ALA A 138 -8.79 16.67 12.35
N THR A 139 -7.74 16.69 13.17
CA THR A 139 -7.81 16.49 14.62
C THR A 139 -7.03 17.58 15.34
N GLY A 140 -7.44 17.89 16.56
CA GLY A 140 -6.90 18.97 17.38
C GLY A 140 -7.63 19.09 18.72
N PRO A 141 -7.45 20.18 19.49
CA PRO A 141 -8.06 20.34 20.81
C PRO A 141 -9.58 20.18 20.84
N GLU A 142 -10.27 20.70 19.80
CA GLU A 142 -11.75 20.66 19.69
C GLU A 142 -12.27 19.36 19.04
N ASN A 143 -11.39 18.59 18.39
CA ASN A 143 -11.71 17.31 17.76
C ASN A 143 -10.55 16.34 18.02
N PRO A 144 -10.45 15.76 19.22
CA PRO A 144 -9.31 14.94 19.59
C PRO A 144 -9.19 13.69 18.70
N PRO A 145 -7.97 13.16 18.49
CA PRO A 145 -7.77 11.91 17.77
C PRO A 145 -8.46 10.72 18.44
N ASP A 146 -9.01 9.82 17.62
CA ASP A 146 -9.82 8.66 18.03
C ASP A 146 -9.42 7.34 17.32
N ALA A 147 -8.32 7.34 16.56
CA ALA A 147 -7.85 6.21 15.75
C ALA A 147 -6.61 5.49 16.35
N ASP A 148 -6.49 5.53 17.68
CA ASP A 148 -5.38 5.01 18.48
C ASP A 148 -5.64 3.59 19.03
N THR A 149 -6.34 2.76 18.23
CA THR A 149 -6.40 1.30 18.37
C THR A 149 -5.81 0.64 17.14
N TRP A 150 -5.09 -0.48 17.30
CA TRP A 150 -4.61 -1.28 16.17
C TRP A 150 -5.76 -1.83 15.33
N HIS A 151 -5.79 -1.49 14.04
CA HIS A 151 -6.85 -1.94 13.14
C HIS A 151 -6.42 -2.03 11.67
N THR A 152 -7.23 -2.77 10.92
CA THR A 152 -7.30 -2.69 9.45
C THR A 152 -8.59 -1.99 9.09
N ASP A 153 -8.56 -1.05 8.14
CA ASP A 153 -9.72 -0.24 7.77
C ASP A 153 -10.98 -1.10 7.48
N VAL A 154 -12.06 -0.84 8.20
CA VAL A 154 -13.44 -1.22 7.86
C VAL A 154 -13.67 -2.74 7.66
N THR A 155 -13.01 -3.59 8.45
CA THR A 155 -13.13 -5.05 8.31
C THR A 155 -14.51 -5.65 8.62
N TRP A 156 -15.46 -4.85 9.14
CA TRP A 156 -16.86 -5.27 9.28
C TRP A 156 -17.64 -5.31 7.95
N LYS A 157 -17.06 -4.82 6.85
CA LYS A 157 -17.59 -5.03 5.49
C LYS A 157 -17.23 -6.43 4.97
N ALA A 158 -18.10 -6.99 4.13
CA ALA A 158 -17.86 -8.27 3.45
C ALA A 158 -16.67 -8.20 2.47
N GLU A 159 -16.53 -7.06 1.79
CA GLU A 159 -15.39 -6.75 0.91
C GLU A 159 -14.68 -5.49 1.44
N PRO A 160 -13.70 -5.63 2.35
CA PRO A 160 -12.93 -4.51 2.87
C PRO A 160 -12.05 -3.87 1.80
N ALA A 161 -11.68 -2.61 2.03
CA ALA A 161 -10.86 -1.84 1.10
C ALA A 161 -9.49 -2.52 0.85
N PHE A 162 -9.02 -2.44 -0.40
CA PHE A 162 -7.70 -2.91 -0.79
C PHE A 162 -6.59 -2.07 -0.17
N ALA A 163 -6.67 -0.74 -0.32
CA ALA A 163 -5.58 0.15 0.03
C ALA A 163 -6.12 1.52 0.42
N SER A 164 -5.27 2.31 1.06
CA SER A 164 -5.56 3.70 1.38
C SER A 164 -4.34 4.56 1.03
N VAL A 165 -4.61 5.77 0.56
CA VAL A 165 -3.59 6.77 0.19
C VAL A 165 -3.78 8.00 1.08
N LEU A 166 -2.84 8.23 1.99
CA LEU A 166 -2.80 9.43 2.83
C LEU A 166 -1.86 10.46 2.23
N HIS A 167 -2.23 11.73 2.33
CA HIS A 167 -1.41 12.88 1.96
C HIS A 167 -1.43 13.91 3.10
N SER A 168 -0.31 14.10 3.78
CA SER A 168 -0.21 15.01 4.93
C SER A 168 -0.25 16.48 4.52
N ARG A 169 -1.01 17.28 5.27
CA ARG A 169 -1.20 18.72 5.00
C ARG A 169 -0.72 19.60 6.13
N ILE A 170 -1.13 19.29 7.36
CA ILE A 170 -0.69 19.98 8.58
C ILE A 170 -0.19 18.90 9.52
N ILE A 171 1.07 18.99 9.93
CA ILE A 171 1.70 18.01 10.81
C ILE A 171 2.25 18.73 12.04
N PRO A 172 1.99 18.21 13.26
CA PRO A 172 2.52 18.80 14.48
C PRO A 172 4.05 18.77 14.49
N PRO A 173 4.72 19.71 15.20
CA PRO A 173 6.18 19.74 15.28
C PRO A 173 6.77 18.46 15.92
N VAL A 174 6.02 17.84 16.83
CA VAL A 174 6.33 16.57 17.50
C VAL A 174 5.04 15.77 17.75
N GLY A 175 5.14 14.45 17.73
CA GLY A 175 4.00 13.54 17.88
C GLY A 175 3.22 13.34 16.58
N GLY A 176 2.15 12.55 16.63
CA GLY A 176 1.25 12.28 15.50
C GLY A 176 1.79 11.29 14.48
N ASP A 177 2.77 10.47 14.89
CA ASP A 177 3.31 9.36 14.12
C ASP A 177 2.22 8.32 13.84
N THR A 178 2.50 7.43 12.89
CA THR A 178 1.63 6.28 12.61
C THR A 178 2.48 5.02 12.58
N LEU A 179 2.00 3.96 13.22
CA LEU A 179 2.60 2.64 13.13
C LEU A 179 1.82 1.79 12.14
N TRP A 180 2.54 0.91 11.44
CA TRP A 180 1.97 -0.20 10.68
C TRP A 180 2.62 -1.50 11.11
N ALA A 181 1.87 -2.60 11.09
CA ALA A 181 2.34 -3.94 11.40
C ALA A 181 2.10 -4.90 10.23
N SER A 182 3.07 -5.77 9.96
CA SER A 182 3.00 -6.78 8.90
C SER A 182 2.29 -8.05 9.36
N MET A 183 1.10 -8.32 8.83
CA MET A 183 0.35 -9.52 9.19
C MET A 183 0.85 -10.78 8.50
N THR A 184 1.66 -10.63 7.44
CA THR A 184 2.40 -11.75 6.83
C THR A 184 3.57 -12.18 7.72
N ALA A 185 4.38 -11.22 8.20
CA ALA A 185 5.48 -11.54 9.11
C ALA A 185 4.98 -12.08 10.46
N ALA A 186 3.88 -11.51 10.99
CA ALA A 186 3.25 -12.02 12.19
C ALA A 186 2.75 -13.47 12.01
N TYR A 187 2.12 -13.79 10.87
CA TYR A 187 1.74 -15.18 10.57
C TYR A 187 2.97 -16.09 10.48
N ASP A 188 4.00 -15.70 9.73
CA ASP A 188 5.20 -16.50 9.52
C ASP A 188 5.89 -16.87 10.85
N ALA A 189 5.88 -15.95 11.82
CA ALA A 189 6.47 -16.14 13.14
C ALA A 189 5.65 -17.02 14.10
N LEU A 190 4.40 -17.39 13.77
CA LEU A 190 3.60 -18.27 14.63
C LEU A 190 4.20 -19.69 14.72
N PRO A 191 4.16 -20.33 15.90
CA PRO A 191 4.46 -21.76 16.02
C PRO A 191 3.56 -22.59 15.12
N GLN A 192 4.10 -23.69 14.57
CA GLN A 192 3.36 -24.54 13.62
C GLN A 192 2.05 -25.10 14.21
N GLY A 193 2.02 -25.42 15.51
CA GLY A 193 0.80 -25.87 16.19
C GLY A 193 -0.30 -24.82 16.14
N ILE A 194 0.04 -23.56 16.44
CA ILE A 194 -0.93 -22.45 16.38
C ILE A 194 -1.41 -22.22 14.95
N LYS A 195 -0.52 -22.27 13.96
CA LYS A 195 -0.91 -22.17 12.55
C LYS A 195 -1.93 -23.23 12.15
N ALA A 196 -1.77 -24.47 12.63
CA ALA A 196 -2.72 -25.55 12.40
C ALA A 196 -4.05 -25.30 13.12
N ASP A 197 -4.01 -24.86 14.38
CA ASP A 197 -5.21 -24.63 15.20
C ASP A 197 -6.12 -23.53 14.63
N ILE A 198 -5.54 -22.51 13.97
CA ILE A 198 -6.30 -21.35 13.44
C ILE A 198 -6.63 -21.43 11.95
N ALA A 199 -6.13 -22.45 11.24
CA ALA A 199 -6.15 -22.51 9.77
C ALA A 199 -7.57 -22.33 9.18
N ASP A 200 -8.55 -23.01 9.78
CA ASP A 200 -9.94 -23.04 9.32
C ASP A 200 -10.87 -22.17 10.19
N LEU A 201 -10.32 -21.49 11.19
CA LEU A 201 -11.10 -20.65 12.09
C LEU A 201 -11.50 -19.34 11.39
N ARG A 202 -12.70 -18.89 11.72
CA ARG A 202 -13.27 -17.63 11.22
C ARG A 202 -13.66 -16.75 12.39
N ALA A 203 -13.61 -15.44 12.20
CA ALA A 203 -13.99 -14.48 13.22
C ALA A 203 -15.03 -13.48 12.71
N VAL A 204 -15.86 -13.03 13.64
CA VAL A 204 -16.84 -11.96 13.47
C VAL A 204 -16.13 -10.62 13.62
N HIS A 205 -16.32 -9.76 12.64
CA HIS A 205 -15.88 -8.37 12.63
C HIS A 205 -17.09 -7.46 12.65
N ASP A 206 -17.11 -6.51 13.58
CA ASP A 206 -18.16 -5.50 13.65
C ASP A 206 -17.56 -4.10 13.92
N MET A 207 -18.43 -3.10 14.04
CA MET A 207 -18.05 -1.71 14.24
C MET A 207 -17.25 -1.44 15.53
N SER A 208 -17.29 -2.32 16.53
CA SER A 208 -16.57 -2.32 17.82
C SER A 208 -16.12 -0.94 18.31
N ASP A 209 -14.91 -0.46 18.02
CA ASP A 209 -14.44 0.83 18.53
C ASP A 209 -15.31 2.03 18.08
N PHE A 210 -15.87 1.97 16.86
CA PHE A 210 -16.81 2.98 16.34
C PHE A 210 -18.12 3.04 17.14
N ARG A 211 -18.42 2.05 17.99
CA ARG A 211 -19.61 2.09 18.87
C ARG A 211 -19.55 3.30 19.79
N ASN A 212 -18.36 3.71 20.23
CA ASN A 212 -18.19 4.85 21.12
C ASN A 212 -18.77 6.13 20.52
N ASN A 213 -18.65 6.33 19.21
CA ASN A 213 -19.16 7.50 18.49
C ASN A 213 -20.69 7.65 18.54
N PHE A 214 -21.43 6.60 18.90
CA PHE A 214 -22.89 6.61 19.02
C PHE A 214 -23.39 6.71 20.47
N THR A 215 -22.47 6.73 21.43
CA THR A 215 -22.78 6.66 22.88
C THR A 215 -22.35 7.90 23.66
N VAL A 216 -21.58 8.81 23.05
CA VAL A 216 -21.14 10.06 23.69
C VAL A 216 -22.31 11.04 23.84
N GLY A 217 -22.45 11.64 25.04
CA GLY A 217 -23.31 12.79 25.30
C GLY A 217 -24.80 12.51 25.56
N GLU A 218 -25.29 11.29 25.28
CA GLU A 218 -26.72 10.94 25.46
C GLU A 218 -26.90 9.52 26.02
N PRO A 219 -26.83 9.32 27.35
CA PRO A 219 -27.00 8.02 27.99
C PRO A 219 -28.40 7.43 27.71
N ASP A 220 -29.43 8.29 27.79
CA ASP A 220 -30.82 7.95 27.48
C ASP A 220 -31.02 7.97 25.96
N GLY A 221 -30.76 6.84 25.30
CA GLY A 221 -30.93 6.69 23.85
C GLY A 221 -29.71 6.08 23.14
N ALA A 222 -28.57 6.01 23.82
CA ALA A 222 -27.35 5.36 23.32
C ALA A 222 -27.62 3.94 22.80
N ALA A 223 -28.39 3.13 23.53
CA ALA A 223 -28.74 1.77 23.10
C ALA A 223 -29.52 1.76 21.79
N THR A 224 -30.48 2.67 21.60
CA THR A 224 -31.26 2.79 20.36
C THR A 224 -30.39 3.21 19.18
N LYS A 225 -29.54 4.23 19.37
CA LYS A 225 -28.59 4.69 18.33
C LYS A 225 -27.60 3.60 17.96
N LEU A 226 -27.06 2.91 18.96
CA LEU A 226 -26.12 1.81 18.77
C LEU A 226 -26.75 0.65 17.99
N ASN A 227 -27.97 0.25 18.37
CA ASN A 227 -28.71 -0.80 17.65
C ASN A 227 -28.99 -0.39 16.20
N ALA A 228 -29.41 0.85 15.96
CA ALA A 228 -29.66 1.36 14.61
C ALA A 228 -28.37 1.40 13.77
N ALA A 229 -27.25 1.83 14.36
CA ALA A 229 -25.94 1.84 13.70
C ALA A 229 -25.44 0.42 13.39
N HIS A 230 -25.62 -0.53 14.33
CA HIS A 230 -25.27 -1.92 14.10
C HIS A 230 -26.11 -2.55 12.98
N MET A 231 -27.42 -2.26 12.95
CA MET A 231 -28.31 -2.72 11.87
C MET A 231 -27.94 -2.14 10.51
N SER A 232 -27.46 -0.89 10.45
CA SER A 232 -27.10 -0.24 9.19
C SER A 232 -25.72 -0.63 8.67
N MET A 233 -24.73 -0.74 9.56
CA MET A 233 -23.34 -1.06 9.21
C MET A 233 -23.06 -2.56 9.12
N GLY A 234 -23.84 -3.37 9.84
CA GLY A 234 -23.76 -4.83 9.82
C GLY A 234 -22.50 -5.39 10.49
N SER A 235 -22.18 -6.63 10.11
CA SER A 235 -20.99 -7.37 10.54
C SER A 235 -20.57 -8.32 9.43
N ALA A 236 -19.30 -8.71 9.42
CA ALA A 236 -18.76 -9.66 8.47
C ALA A 236 -18.05 -10.81 9.19
N ILE A 237 -18.04 -11.98 8.57
CA ILE A 237 -17.30 -13.15 9.07
C ILE A 237 -16.16 -13.44 8.11
N HIS A 238 -14.93 -13.27 8.59
CA HIS A 238 -13.70 -13.49 7.81
C HIS A 238 -12.88 -14.65 8.35
N PRO A 239 -12.11 -15.38 7.52
CA PRO A 239 -11.10 -16.32 7.99
C PRO A 239 -10.05 -15.60 8.86
N LEU A 240 -9.56 -16.27 9.91
CA LEU A 240 -8.41 -15.77 10.70
C LEU A 240 -7.11 -15.80 9.90
N VAL A 241 -7.02 -16.67 8.89
CA VAL A 241 -5.89 -16.75 7.97
C VAL A 241 -6.39 -16.55 6.55
N LYS A 242 -5.84 -15.56 5.85
CA LYS A 242 -6.12 -15.31 4.44
C LYS A 242 -4.83 -15.37 3.64
N HIS A 243 -4.97 -15.51 2.32
CA HIS A 243 -3.84 -15.49 1.39
C HIS A 243 -3.90 -14.24 0.53
N HIS A 244 -2.78 -13.55 0.44
CA HIS A 244 -2.70 -12.31 -0.32
C HIS A 244 -2.92 -12.61 -1.81
N PRO A 245 -3.87 -11.95 -2.51
CA PRO A 245 -4.26 -12.35 -3.85
C PRO A 245 -3.10 -12.28 -4.85
N HIS A 246 -2.24 -11.26 -4.74
CA HIS A 246 -1.04 -11.11 -5.58
C HIS A 246 0.15 -11.97 -5.11
N THR A 247 0.70 -11.69 -3.92
CA THR A 247 1.92 -12.35 -3.40
C THR A 247 1.73 -13.80 -2.93
N LYS A 248 0.48 -14.26 -2.78
CA LYS A 248 0.07 -15.58 -2.27
C LYS A 248 0.52 -15.89 -0.84
N LYS A 249 1.16 -14.94 -0.15
CA LYS A 249 1.60 -15.12 1.23
C LYS A 249 0.39 -15.25 2.17
N PRO A 250 0.40 -16.20 3.12
CA PRO A 250 -0.58 -16.22 4.19
C PRO A 250 -0.38 -15.02 5.13
N TYR A 251 -1.47 -14.57 5.74
CA TYR A 251 -1.44 -13.49 6.74
C TYR A 251 -2.56 -13.65 7.75
N LEU A 252 -2.33 -13.15 8.97
CA LEU A 252 -3.36 -13.06 10.01
C LEU A 252 -4.38 -11.98 9.65
N TYR A 253 -5.67 -12.30 9.74
CA TYR A 253 -6.75 -11.38 9.41
C TYR A 253 -7.74 -11.24 10.56
N CYS A 254 -7.23 -10.71 11.66
CA CYS A 254 -7.99 -10.24 12.80
C CYS A 254 -7.32 -8.98 13.33
N ASN A 255 -8.07 -8.15 14.05
CA ASN A 255 -7.52 -6.93 14.63
C ASN A 255 -8.26 -6.54 15.92
N PRO A 256 -7.57 -5.89 16.86
CA PRO A 256 -8.18 -5.42 18.11
C PRO A 256 -9.38 -4.48 17.89
N GLY A 257 -9.31 -3.62 16.88
CA GLY A 257 -10.34 -2.59 16.66
C GLY A 257 -11.71 -3.13 16.25
N PHE A 258 -11.79 -4.27 15.56
CA PHE A 258 -13.05 -4.78 14.95
C PHE A 258 -13.36 -6.25 15.19
N THR A 259 -12.40 -7.09 15.56
CA THR A 259 -12.65 -8.54 15.71
C THR A 259 -13.18 -8.86 17.11
N VAL A 260 -14.43 -9.35 17.18
CA VAL A 260 -15.15 -9.53 18.46
C VAL A 260 -15.30 -10.98 18.91
N HIS A 261 -15.30 -11.95 17.99
CA HIS A 261 -15.58 -13.34 18.32
C HIS A 261 -15.06 -14.32 17.27
N VAL A 262 -14.53 -15.46 17.70
CA VAL A 262 -14.15 -16.59 16.83
C VAL A 262 -15.31 -17.57 16.76
N VAL A 263 -15.82 -17.79 15.56
CA VAL A 263 -16.99 -18.63 15.29
C VAL A 263 -16.75 -20.05 15.77
N GLY A 264 -17.73 -20.62 16.47
CA GLY A 264 -17.69 -21.99 16.98
C GLY A 264 -16.98 -22.15 18.32
N LEU A 265 -16.33 -21.11 18.85
CA LEU A 265 -15.72 -21.13 20.18
C LEU A 265 -16.66 -20.54 21.23
N SER A 266 -16.49 -20.94 22.50
CA SER A 266 -17.13 -20.23 23.62
C SER A 266 -16.54 -18.81 23.74
N SER A 267 -17.29 -17.88 24.35
CA SER A 267 -16.81 -16.50 24.54
C SER A 267 -15.48 -16.42 25.29
N ILE A 268 -15.24 -17.32 26.25
CA ILE A 268 -13.98 -17.39 27.01
C ILE A 268 -12.83 -17.90 26.12
N ALA A 269 -13.06 -18.98 25.36
CA ALA A 269 -12.05 -19.54 24.47
C ALA A 269 -11.69 -18.56 23.34
N SER A 270 -12.70 -17.95 22.71
CA SER A 270 -12.52 -16.91 21.70
C SER A 270 -11.70 -15.74 22.23
N ARG A 271 -12.03 -15.20 23.41
CA ARG A 271 -11.30 -14.05 23.98
C ARG A 271 -9.84 -14.39 24.24
N ARG A 272 -9.55 -15.59 24.76
CA ARG A 272 -8.17 -16.03 25.02
C ARG A 272 -7.36 -16.18 23.73
N LEU A 273 -7.94 -16.78 22.70
CA LEU A 273 -7.28 -16.91 21.40
C LEU A 273 -7.01 -15.54 20.77
N LEU A 274 -8.02 -14.66 20.74
CA LEU A 274 -7.86 -13.32 20.18
C LEU A 274 -6.82 -12.50 20.96
N ALA A 275 -6.83 -12.54 22.30
CA ALA A 275 -5.81 -11.87 23.12
C ALA A 275 -4.39 -12.34 22.78
N TYR A 276 -4.19 -13.66 22.69
CA TYR A 276 -2.89 -14.21 22.27
C TYR A 276 -2.46 -13.71 20.88
N LEU A 277 -3.37 -13.75 19.90
CA LEU A 277 -3.06 -13.30 18.54
C LEU A 277 -2.77 -11.79 18.50
N PHE A 278 -3.53 -10.98 19.23
CA PHE A 278 -3.35 -9.54 19.29
C PHE A 278 -2.00 -9.16 19.93
N ASP A 279 -1.64 -9.81 21.05
CA ASP A 279 -0.35 -9.61 21.71
C ASP A 279 0.81 -10.03 20.80
N HIS A 280 0.67 -11.16 20.09
CA HIS A 280 1.65 -11.61 19.10
C HIS A 280 1.81 -10.60 17.96
N MET A 281 0.71 -10.16 17.36
CA MET A 281 0.74 -9.20 16.24
C MET A 281 1.26 -7.80 16.64
N ASN A 282 1.23 -7.46 17.93
CA ASN A 282 1.74 -6.20 18.47
C ASN A 282 3.24 -6.23 18.82
N GLN A 283 3.98 -7.27 18.43
CA GLN A 283 5.43 -7.34 18.61
C GLN A 283 6.15 -6.29 17.72
N PRO A 284 7.14 -5.53 18.25
CA PRO A 284 7.85 -4.50 17.48
C PRO A 284 8.56 -5.01 16.22
N GLU A 285 8.96 -6.27 16.19
CA GLU A 285 9.64 -6.94 15.07
C GLU A 285 8.80 -6.91 13.79
N PHE A 286 7.48 -6.82 13.92
CA PHE A 286 6.55 -6.77 12.78
C PHE A 286 6.21 -5.35 12.34
N GLN A 287 6.72 -4.33 13.03
CA GLN A 287 6.22 -2.96 12.92
C GLN A 287 7.18 -2.02 12.20
N VAL A 288 6.62 -1.01 11.54
CA VAL A 288 7.30 0.22 11.16
C VAL A 288 6.59 1.40 11.81
N ARG A 289 7.36 2.30 12.44
CA ARG A 289 6.87 3.59 12.93
C ARG A 289 7.29 4.67 11.96
N PHE A 290 6.35 5.48 11.49
CA PHE A 290 6.60 6.53 10.53
C PHE A 290 6.37 7.92 11.13
N LYS A 291 7.42 8.73 11.11
CA LYS A 291 7.37 10.15 11.46
C LYS A 291 6.99 10.97 10.24
N TRP A 292 5.85 11.63 10.34
CA TRP A 292 5.31 12.47 9.27
C TRP A 292 6.13 13.76 9.09
N THR A 293 6.17 14.21 7.84
CA THR A 293 6.49 15.59 7.45
C THR A 293 5.35 16.09 6.57
N GLU A 294 5.22 17.40 6.37
CA GLU A 294 4.25 17.94 5.41
C GLU A 294 4.48 17.39 4.00
N ASN A 295 3.42 17.33 3.19
CA ASN A 295 3.43 16.84 1.81
C ASN A 295 4.01 15.41 1.68
N THR A 296 3.85 14.58 2.70
CA THR A 296 4.19 13.16 2.62
C THR A 296 2.99 12.38 2.14
N VAL A 297 3.22 11.49 1.18
CA VAL A 297 2.25 10.48 0.76
C VAL A 297 2.60 9.14 1.39
N ALA A 298 1.61 8.49 2.01
CA ALA A 298 1.69 7.11 2.44
C ALA A 298 0.66 6.27 1.68
N VAL A 299 1.06 5.11 1.17
CA VAL A 299 0.16 4.12 0.59
C VAL A 299 0.37 2.81 1.32
N TRP A 300 -0.69 2.21 1.86
CA TRP A 300 -0.60 0.89 2.50
C TRP A 300 -1.64 -0.07 1.95
N ASP A 301 -1.29 -1.35 2.01
CA ASP A 301 -2.13 -2.47 1.63
C ASP A 301 -2.94 -2.93 2.85
N ASN A 302 -4.22 -2.59 2.88
CA ASN A 302 -5.14 -2.95 3.95
C ASN A 302 -5.36 -4.47 4.03
N ARG A 303 -5.02 -5.24 3.00
CA ARG A 303 -5.26 -6.69 3.03
C ARG A 303 -4.36 -7.38 4.04
N CYS A 304 -3.12 -6.93 4.21
CA CYS A 304 -2.08 -7.62 4.98
C CYS A 304 -1.38 -6.76 6.04
N THR A 305 -1.94 -5.59 6.35
CA THR A 305 -1.40 -4.70 7.39
C THR A 305 -2.48 -4.29 8.39
N MET A 306 -2.05 -4.09 9.63
CA MET A 306 -2.78 -3.24 10.59
C MET A 306 -2.02 -1.93 10.79
N HIS A 307 -2.70 -0.92 11.32
CA HIS A 307 -2.11 0.37 11.64
C HIS A 307 -2.67 0.98 12.93
N TYR A 308 -1.94 1.94 13.48
CA TYR A 308 -2.23 2.64 14.74
C TYR A 308 -1.83 4.11 14.60
N ALA A 309 -2.77 5.04 14.79
CA ALA A 309 -2.48 6.48 14.77
C ALA A 309 -2.17 6.97 16.20
N ILE A 310 -0.94 7.42 16.46
CA ILE A 310 -0.56 7.83 17.82
C ILE A 310 -1.21 9.16 18.17
N ALA A 311 -1.97 9.18 19.26
CA ALA A 311 -2.68 10.34 19.81
C ALA A 311 -1.83 11.17 20.81
N ASP A 312 -0.59 11.54 20.45
CA ASP A 312 0.41 12.16 21.36
C ASP A 312 0.81 13.60 21.01
N TYR A 313 -0.04 14.34 20.29
CA TYR A 313 0.30 15.64 19.71
C TYR A 313 -0.59 16.82 20.12
N LEU A 314 -1.54 16.63 21.03
CA LEU A 314 -2.29 17.77 21.58
C LEU A 314 -1.32 18.71 22.35
N PRO A 315 -1.50 20.04 22.24
CA PRO A 315 -2.64 20.76 21.66
C PRO A 315 -2.49 21.09 20.16
N HIS A 316 -1.49 20.55 19.46
CA HIS A 316 -1.29 20.86 18.04
C HIS A 316 -2.37 20.23 17.15
N GLU A 317 -2.67 20.90 16.04
CA GLU A 317 -3.53 20.35 15.00
C GLU A 317 -2.77 19.39 14.09
N ARG A 318 -3.52 18.44 13.53
CA ARG A 318 -3.05 17.53 12.48
C ARG A 318 -4.12 17.41 11.41
N LYS A 319 -3.71 17.54 10.15
CA LYS A 319 -4.61 17.42 8.98
C LYS A 319 -3.97 16.55 7.91
N ILE A 320 -4.68 15.49 7.54
CA ILE A 320 -4.27 14.57 6.46
C ILE A 320 -5.47 14.32 5.56
N HIS A 321 -5.23 14.28 4.25
CA HIS A 321 -6.23 13.86 3.27
C HIS A 321 -6.12 12.37 3.02
N ARG A 322 -7.25 11.66 2.95
CA ARG A 322 -7.31 10.22 2.66
C ARG A 322 -8.14 9.97 1.41
N VAL A 323 -7.67 9.04 0.58
CA VAL A 323 -8.49 8.37 -0.42
C VAL A 323 -8.40 6.86 -0.18
N THR A 324 -9.55 6.22 0.01
CA THR A 324 -9.67 4.76 0.18
C THR A 324 -9.91 4.11 -1.17
N ILE A 325 -9.29 2.96 -1.43
CA ILE A 325 -9.39 2.20 -2.68
C ILE A 325 -10.10 0.87 -2.40
N ILE A 326 -11.24 0.63 -3.05
CA ILE A 326 -12.07 -0.55 -2.82
C ILE A 326 -11.41 -1.79 -3.41
N ASN A 327 -11.05 -1.74 -4.69
CA ASN A 327 -10.57 -2.90 -5.43
C ASN A 327 -9.14 -2.73 -5.92
N ASP A 328 -8.40 -3.84 -6.02
CA ASP A 328 -7.10 -3.86 -6.67
C ASP A 328 -7.32 -4.04 -8.18
N ARG A 329 -7.01 -3.01 -8.97
CA ARG A 329 -7.17 -3.03 -10.43
C ARG A 329 -6.38 -4.18 -11.06
N ARG A 330 -5.24 -4.55 -10.48
CA ARG A 330 -4.28 -5.54 -11.01
C ARG A 330 -4.53 -6.95 -10.47
N ALA A 331 -5.43 -7.11 -9.52
CA ALA A 331 -5.83 -8.44 -9.03
C ALA A 331 -6.71 -9.22 -10.02
N ARG A 332 -7.31 -8.54 -11.02
CA ARG A 332 -8.21 -9.17 -12.02
C ARG A 332 -7.52 -10.06 -13.04
N ASP A 333 -6.20 -9.93 -13.20
CA ASP A 333 -5.39 -10.76 -14.11
C ASP A 333 -4.93 -12.09 -13.48
N ILE A 334 -5.42 -12.39 -12.26
CA ILE A 334 -5.13 -13.63 -11.55
C ILE A 334 -6.30 -14.59 -11.80
N PRO A 335 -6.07 -15.76 -12.45
CA PRO A 335 -7.13 -16.72 -12.70
C PRO A 335 -7.88 -17.07 -11.41
N PRO A 336 -9.22 -17.21 -11.44
CA PRO A 336 -9.99 -17.66 -10.31
C PRO A 336 -9.69 -19.14 -10.07
N ASN A 337 -8.58 -19.44 -9.41
CA ASN A 337 -8.25 -20.75 -8.89
C ASN A 337 -7.37 -20.58 -7.66
N ILE A 338 -8.02 -20.27 -6.55
CA ILE A 338 -8.19 -21.16 -5.40
C ILE A 338 -9.58 -20.79 -4.89
N LYS A 339 -10.60 -21.57 -5.26
CA LYS A 339 -11.85 -21.58 -4.50
C LYS A 339 -11.44 -21.88 -3.07
N ASP A 340 -11.93 -21.07 -2.13
CA ASP A 340 -11.92 -21.35 -0.71
C ASP A 340 -12.03 -22.87 -0.49
N GLY A 341 -10.91 -23.44 -0.06
CA GLY A 341 -10.69 -24.88 -0.10
C GLY A 341 -11.40 -25.58 1.04
N ARG A 342 -12.72 -25.74 0.90
CA ARG A 342 -13.64 -26.56 1.72
C ARG A 342 -13.84 -26.13 3.17
#